data_AF-A0A978UUA0-F1
#
_entry.id   AF-A0A978UUA0-F1
#
_cell.length_a   1.000
_cell.length_b   1.000
_cell.length_c   1.000
_cell.angle_alpha   90.00
_cell.angle_beta   90.00
_cell.angle_gamma   90.00
#
_symmetry.space_group_name_H-M   'P 1'
#
loop_
_entity.id
_entity.type
_entity.pdbx_description
1 polymer ?
#
loop_
_entity_poly.entity_id
_entity_poly.type
_entity_poly.pdbx_seq_one_letter_code
_entity_poly.pdbx_strand_id
1 'polypeptide(L)'
;MATKTSQHFPILLVLLVLTLSKSQNIKDAAVVAKLRKAGAIILRKASLSEWSMFRSFNVPKGWRARGGQGKNPYVLSATSCGSSSGSAISIAANLVAVSLGNETDGSLLYPTSFNSIVGIKPIVGLTSRARVIHITAKQDTIGPISRTISDAVYVLEAIVDFDYNDQASKEASKYIPHGGYKQYLKTNGRKGKRIGIVRNPFFTSGSGALQIQTFYGFEKLLRNYKLDAWVTPGSNVDRVLAIGGFPGINVPAGYDKNGVPFGITFRGLKGS
;
A
#
# COMPACT_ATOMS: atom_id res chain seq x y z
N MET A 1 -24.55 34.18 4.01
CA MET A 1 -24.00 33.73 5.30
C MET A 1 -23.78 32.23 5.22
N ALA A 2 -22.54 31.79 4.99
CA ALA A 2 -22.20 30.39 4.78
C ALA A 2 -21.85 29.73 6.12
N THR A 3 -22.68 28.80 6.58
CA THR A 3 -22.34 27.92 7.70
C THR A 3 -21.52 26.75 7.17
N LYS A 4 -20.19 26.85 7.32
CA LYS A 4 -19.28 25.70 7.20
C LYS A 4 -19.54 24.77 8.39
N THR A 5 -20.32 23.72 8.19
CA THR A 5 -20.31 22.56 9.08
C THR A 5 -19.04 21.76 8.83
N SER A 6 -18.01 22.02 9.64
CA SER A 6 -16.87 21.12 9.81
C SER A 6 -17.37 19.86 10.54
N GLN A 7 -17.77 18.84 9.80
CA GLN A 7 -17.98 17.51 10.38
C GLN A 7 -16.62 16.84 10.59
N HIS A 8 -16.03 17.08 11.77
CA HIS A 8 -14.92 16.27 12.27
C HIS A 8 -15.46 14.90 12.69
N PHE A 9 -15.48 13.93 11.77
CA PHE A 9 -15.58 12.52 12.13
C PHE A 9 -14.21 12.06 12.66
N PRO A 10 -14.10 11.57 13.91
CA PRO A 10 -12.86 10.99 14.39
C PRO A 10 -12.54 9.73 13.57
N ILE A 11 -11.49 9.78 12.76
CA ILE A 11 -11.00 8.63 12.00
C ILE A 11 -10.31 7.69 12.99
N LEU A 12 -10.93 6.55 13.29
CA LEU A 12 -10.34 5.51 14.13
C LEU A 12 -9.31 4.72 13.33
N LEU A 13 -8.01 4.89 13.61
CA LEU A 13 -6.93 4.40 12.76
C LEU A 13 -5.93 3.56 13.54
N VAL A 14 -5.54 2.42 12.98
CA VAL A 14 -4.40 1.64 13.49
C VAL A 14 -3.22 1.80 12.58
N LEU A 15 -2.29 2.62 13.03
CA LEU A 15 -1.05 2.85 12.34
C LEU A 15 0.02 1.86 12.79
N LEU A 16 0.50 1.04 11.84
CA LEU A 16 1.82 0.44 11.92
C LEU A 16 2.80 1.30 11.12
N VAL A 17 3.63 2.04 11.84
CA VAL A 17 5.00 2.29 11.41
C VAL A 17 5.90 1.60 12.41
N LEU A 18 6.82 0.79 11.87
CA LEU A 18 7.91 0.18 12.61
C LEU A 18 8.72 1.24 13.37
N THR A 19 8.43 1.43 14.67
CA THR A 19 9.43 1.90 15.63
C THR A 19 9.77 0.72 16.55
N LEU A 20 10.96 0.14 16.36
CA LEU A 20 11.56 -0.77 17.33
C LEU A 20 12.08 0.10 18.48
N SER A 21 11.25 0.36 19.49
CA SER A 21 11.72 0.64 20.84
C SER A 21 10.55 0.95 21.79
N LYS A 22 10.68 0.50 23.04
CA LYS A 22 9.86 0.87 24.21
C LYS A 22 10.31 2.21 24.82
N SER A 23 11.14 2.99 24.14
CA SER A 23 11.67 4.26 24.67
C SER A 23 10.57 5.32 24.68
N GLN A 24 10.39 5.94 25.84
CA GLN A 24 9.43 7.01 26.08
C GLN A 24 9.81 8.34 25.39
N ASN A 25 11.00 8.44 24.79
CA ASN A 25 11.53 9.65 24.15
C ASN A 25 11.54 9.61 22.60
N ILE A 26 10.77 8.73 21.96
CA ILE A 26 10.79 8.58 20.50
C ILE A 26 9.73 9.49 19.85
N LYS A 27 10.20 10.38 18.96
CA LYS A 27 9.33 11.14 18.07
C LYS A 27 8.55 10.21 17.15
N ASP A 28 7.27 10.54 16.95
CA ASP A 28 6.40 9.86 15.99
C ASP A 28 7.04 9.82 14.58
N ALA A 29 6.77 8.74 13.84
CA ALA A 29 7.03 8.76 12.41
C ALA A 29 6.18 9.81 11.72
N ALA A 30 6.68 10.40 10.64
CA ALA A 30 6.03 11.56 10.02
C ALA A 30 4.57 11.29 9.62
N VAL A 31 4.29 10.10 9.07
CA VAL A 31 2.92 9.68 8.75
C VAL A 31 2.03 9.53 9.99
N VAL A 32 2.59 9.11 11.14
CA VAL A 32 1.86 9.05 12.43
C VAL A 32 1.49 10.44 12.90
N ALA A 33 2.46 11.35 12.90
CA ALA A 33 2.25 12.72 13.34
C ALA A 33 1.18 13.41 12.47
N LYS A 34 1.20 13.18 11.16
CA LYS A 34 0.18 13.67 10.23
C LYS A 34 -1.21 13.15 10.52
N LEU A 35 -1.33 11.85 10.77
CA LEU A 35 -2.62 11.23 11.10
C LEU A 35 -3.17 11.74 12.42
N ARG A 36 -2.33 11.89 13.46
CA ARG A 36 -2.73 12.54 14.71
C ARG A 36 -3.19 13.98 14.47
N LYS A 37 -2.46 14.75 13.67
CA LYS A 37 -2.84 16.13 13.31
C LYS A 37 -4.17 16.18 12.55
N ALA A 38 -4.49 15.15 11.76
CA ALA A 38 -5.77 15.00 11.08
C ALA A 38 -6.92 14.51 12.00
N GLY A 39 -6.66 14.32 13.30
CA GLY A 39 -7.66 13.87 14.28
C GLY A 39 -7.79 12.36 14.41
N ALA A 40 -6.85 11.59 13.86
CA ALA A 40 -6.90 10.13 13.94
C ALA A 40 -6.49 9.62 15.33
N ILE A 41 -7.26 8.67 15.86
CA ILE A 41 -6.96 7.98 17.12
C ILE A 41 -6.12 6.74 16.81
N ILE A 42 -4.87 6.71 17.27
CA ILE A 42 -3.94 5.59 17.06
C ILE A 42 -4.14 4.53 18.15
N LEU A 43 -4.72 3.36 17.80
CA LEU A 43 -5.01 2.33 18.81
C LEU A 43 -3.78 1.49 19.18
N ARG A 44 -3.16 0.83 18.19
CA ARG A 44 -2.08 -0.16 18.40
C ARG A 44 -1.17 -0.26 17.19
N LYS A 45 -0.12 -1.08 17.30
CA LYS A 45 0.73 -1.52 16.19
C LYS A 45 0.29 -2.90 15.71
N ALA A 46 0.03 -3.04 14.41
CA ALA A 46 -0.32 -4.32 13.81
C ALA A 46 0.87 -5.31 13.78
N SER A 47 0.59 -6.60 13.55
CA SER A 47 1.64 -7.58 13.24
C SER A 47 2.16 -7.48 11.81
N LEU A 48 3.31 -8.11 11.56
CA LEU A 48 3.95 -8.16 10.26
C LEU A 48 4.80 -9.44 10.16
N SER A 49 5.12 -9.86 8.94
CA SER A 49 6.13 -10.90 8.70
C SER A 49 7.50 -10.42 9.14
N GLU A 50 8.17 -11.18 10.00
CA GLU A 50 9.41 -10.77 10.67
C GLU A 50 10.44 -10.14 9.73
N TRP A 51 10.95 -8.96 10.13
CA TRP A 51 11.92 -8.16 9.37
C TRP A 51 11.44 -7.86 7.95
N SER A 52 10.13 -7.63 7.79
CA SER A 52 9.51 -7.40 6.48
C SER A 52 9.77 -8.54 5.48
N MET A 53 9.70 -9.80 5.94
CA MET A 53 10.04 -11.02 5.19
C MET A 53 11.54 -11.21 4.90
N PHE A 54 12.43 -10.47 5.56
CA PHE A 54 13.88 -10.55 5.36
C PHE A 54 14.64 -11.34 6.43
N ARG A 55 13.92 -12.12 7.25
CA ARG A 55 14.53 -12.92 8.33
C ARG A 55 15.18 -14.23 7.85
N SER A 56 14.51 -14.95 6.95
CA SER A 56 14.93 -16.24 6.37
C SER A 56 13.92 -16.66 5.29
N PHE A 57 14.37 -17.45 4.30
CA PHE A 57 13.54 -17.98 3.22
C PHE A 57 12.48 -18.99 3.70
N ASN A 58 12.69 -19.62 4.86
CA ASN A 58 11.83 -20.71 5.35
C ASN A 58 10.82 -20.25 6.42
N VAL A 59 10.74 -18.94 6.69
CA VAL A 59 9.78 -18.40 7.65
C VAL A 59 8.43 -18.16 6.95
N PRO A 60 7.31 -18.69 7.49
CA PRO A 60 6.01 -18.47 6.88
C PRO A 60 5.63 -16.98 6.81
N LYS A 61 4.97 -16.58 5.72
CA LYS A 61 4.42 -15.23 5.58
C LYS A 61 3.38 -14.98 6.67
N GLY A 62 3.48 -13.84 7.35
CA GLY A 62 2.61 -13.47 8.47
C GLY A 62 3.14 -13.87 9.85
N TRP A 63 4.24 -14.61 9.93
CA TRP A 63 4.85 -15.03 11.19
C TRP A 63 5.81 -13.97 11.77
N ARG A 64 5.85 -13.89 13.10
CA ARG A 64 6.88 -13.18 13.87
C ARG A 64 7.17 -13.88 15.19
N ALA A 65 8.41 -13.82 15.68
CA ALA A 65 8.78 -14.50 16.93
C ALA A 65 7.96 -14.03 18.13
N ARG A 66 7.67 -12.72 18.23
CA ARG A 66 6.96 -12.12 19.37
C ARG A 66 5.46 -12.42 19.45
N GLY A 67 4.83 -12.88 18.37
CA GLY A 67 3.38 -12.96 18.31
C GLY A 67 2.84 -14.08 17.44
N GLY A 68 3.69 -15.03 17.04
CA GLY A 68 3.32 -16.19 16.26
C GLY A 68 2.85 -15.87 14.84
N GLN A 69 2.07 -16.81 14.31
CA GLN A 69 1.55 -16.77 12.95
C GLN A 69 0.26 -15.96 12.86
N GLY A 70 0.25 -14.91 12.04
CA GLY A 70 -1.00 -14.25 11.62
C GLY A 70 -1.85 -15.19 10.76
N LYS A 71 -3.15 -15.22 11.01
CA LYS A 71 -4.10 -16.09 10.30
C LYS A 71 -4.99 -15.25 9.38
N ASN A 72 -5.25 -15.77 8.18
CA ASN A 72 -6.18 -15.14 7.25
C ASN A 72 -7.62 -15.26 7.81
N PRO A 73 -8.36 -14.15 7.99
CA PRO A 73 -9.70 -14.19 8.60
C PRO A 73 -10.76 -14.94 7.80
N TYR A 74 -10.54 -15.16 6.50
CA TYR A 74 -11.49 -15.87 5.64
C TYR A 74 -11.24 -17.39 5.65
N VAL A 75 -9.98 -17.80 5.62
CA VAL A 75 -9.57 -19.22 5.63
C VAL A 75 -8.34 -19.39 6.50
N LEU A 76 -8.49 -19.90 7.72
CA LEU A 76 -7.41 -19.94 8.74
C LEU A 76 -6.17 -20.76 8.31
N SER A 77 -6.32 -21.70 7.39
CA SER A 77 -5.22 -22.48 6.80
C SER A 77 -4.52 -21.77 5.63
N ALA A 78 -5.15 -20.75 5.05
CA ALA A 78 -4.58 -19.98 3.96
C ALA A 78 -3.56 -18.95 4.46
N THR A 79 -2.66 -18.55 3.56
CA THR A 79 -1.71 -17.47 3.86
C THR A 79 -2.45 -16.13 3.97
N SER A 80 -2.04 -15.30 4.94
CA SER A 80 -2.38 -13.87 4.97
C SER A 80 -1.48 -13.04 4.06
N CYS A 81 -0.53 -13.68 3.38
CA CYS A 81 0.64 -13.08 2.75
C CYS A 81 1.40 -12.11 3.67
N GLY A 82 2.22 -11.21 3.13
CA GLY A 82 3.01 -10.27 3.91
C GLY A 82 3.83 -9.31 3.04
N SER A 83 4.63 -8.43 3.65
CA SER A 83 4.90 -8.36 5.09
C SER A 83 3.83 -7.66 5.94
N SER A 84 2.98 -6.80 5.37
CA SER A 84 1.93 -6.06 6.10
C SER A 84 0.70 -6.91 6.46
N SER A 85 0.93 -8.15 6.87
CA SER A 85 -0.08 -9.16 7.18
C SER A 85 -1.04 -8.70 8.27
N GLY A 86 -0.52 -8.24 9.41
CA GLY A 86 -1.35 -7.81 10.54
C GLY A 86 -2.18 -6.59 10.21
N SER A 87 -1.67 -5.66 9.40
CA SER A 87 -2.44 -4.50 8.94
C SER A 87 -3.64 -4.97 8.11
N ALA A 88 -3.43 -5.84 7.13
CA ALA A 88 -4.51 -6.39 6.31
C ALA A 88 -5.51 -7.24 7.13
N ILE A 89 -5.01 -8.12 8.01
CA ILE A 89 -5.84 -8.93 8.92
C ILE A 89 -6.71 -8.03 9.80
N SER A 90 -6.15 -6.95 10.35
CA SER A 90 -6.88 -6.06 11.26
C SER A 90 -8.09 -5.38 10.61
N ILE A 91 -7.97 -5.05 9.32
CA ILE A 91 -9.04 -4.46 8.51
C ILE A 91 -10.06 -5.52 8.14
N ALA A 92 -9.60 -6.67 7.63
CA ALA A 92 -10.46 -7.78 7.23
C ALA A 92 -11.30 -8.33 8.39
N ALA A 93 -10.73 -8.37 9.59
CA ALA A 93 -11.41 -8.80 10.82
C ALA A 93 -12.16 -7.66 11.55
N ASN A 94 -12.32 -6.48 10.92
CA ASN A 94 -13.04 -5.33 11.48
C ASN A 94 -12.53 -4.84 12.85
N LEU A 95 -11.25 -5.06 13.16
CA LEU A 95 -10.65 -4.60 14.40
C LEU A 95 -10.43 -3.08 14.41
N VAL A 96 -10.28 -2.49 13.22
CA VAL A 96 -9.87 -1.09 13.00
C VAL A 96 -10.51 -0.60 11.69
N ALA A 97 -10.79 0.71 11.55
CA ALA A 97 -11.43 1.22 10.33
C ALA A 97 -10.44 1.32 9.15
N VAL A 98 -9.24 1.76 9.46
CA VAL A 98 -8.14 1.99 8.51
C VAL A 98 -6.82 1.57 9.15
N SER A 99 -5.84 1.22 8.32
CA SER A 99 -4.47 0.96 8.77
C SER A 99 -3.44 1.41 7.73
N LEU A 100 -2.17 1.44 8.12
CA LEU A 100 -1.08 1.56 7.14
C LEU A 100 -0.26 0.27 7.10
N GLY A 101 0.35 0.04 5.94
CA GLY A 101 1.43 -0.92 5.77
C GLY A 101 2.64 -0.28 5.11
N ASN A 102 3.73 -1.02 5.07
CA ASN A 102 4.94 -0.65 4.34
C ASN A 102 5.20 -1.65 3.23
N GLU A 103 5.71 -1.15 2.11
CA GLU A 103 6.05 -1.97 0.96
C GLU A 103 7.44 -1.70 0.44
N THR A 104 8.24 -2.77 0.37
CA THR A 104 9.48 -2.85 -0.42
C THR A 104 9.20 -3.44 -1.80
N ASP A 105 8.51 -4.58 -1.84
CA ASP A 105 8.13 -5.32 -3.05
C ASP A 105 6.83 -6.10 -2.78
N GLY A 106 5.69 -5.51 -3.15
CA GLY A 106 4.34 -6.05 -2.96
C GLY A 106 3.84 -6.16 -1.52
N SER A 107 4.62 -5.83 -0.49
CA SER A 107 4.22 -5.99 0.92
C SER A 107 2.99 -5.18 1.40
N LEU A 108 2.40 -4.30 0.58
CA LEU A 108 1.04 -3.78 0.73
C LEU A 108 0.07 -4.55 -0.18
N LEU A 109 0.40 -4.68 -1.45
CA LEU A 109 -0.49 -5.23 -2.49
C LEU A 109 -0.78 -6.74 -2.32
N TYR A 110 0.23 -7.53 -1.96
CA TYR A 110 0.07 -8.95 -1.62
C TYR A 110 -0.91 -9.18 -0.45
N PRO A 111 -0.67 -8.68 0.77
CA PRO A 111 -1.57 -8.97 1.88
C PRO A 111 -2.96 -8.37 1.66
N THR A 112 -3.09 -7.26 0.95
CA THR A 112 -4.42 -6.70 0.64
C THR A 112 -5.22 -7.60 -0.31
N SER A 113 -4.58 -8.17 -1.34
CA SER A 113 -5.19 -9.15 -2.25
C SER A 113 -5.66 -10.41 -1.53
N PHE A 114 -4.85 -10.96 -0.63
CA PHE A 114 -5.13 -12.23 0.05
C PHE A 114 -6.12 -12.09 1.23
N ASN A 115 -6.42 -10.88 1.69
CA ASN A 115 -7.34 -10.65 2.81
C ASN A 115 -8.58 -9.85 2.39
N SER A 116 -8.94 -9.82 1.10
CA SER A 116 -10.15 -9.16 0.58
C SER A 116 -10.33 -7.69 1.03
N ILE A 117 -9.24 -6.93 1.00
CA ILE A 117 -9.28 -5.51 1.40
C ILE A 117 -8.53 -4.62 0.38
N VAL A 118 -8.75 -3.32 0.45
CA VAL A 118 -8.12 -2.32 -0.42
C VAL A 118 -6.74 -1.96 0.12
N GLY A 119 -5.75 -1.88 -0.78
CA GLY A 119 -4.42 -1.37 -0.47
C GLY A 119 -3.96 -0.39 -1.53
N ILE A 120 -3.45 0.77 -1.12
CA ILE A 120 -2.78 1.71 -2.02
C ILE A 120 -1.29 1.69 -1.71
N LYS A 121 -0.50 1.34 -2.72
CA LYS A 121 0.93 1.59 -2.75
C LYS A 121 1.18 2.94 -3.44
N PRO A 122 1.62 3.99 -2.72
CA PRO A 122 1.98 5.24 -3.35
C PRO A 122 3.26 5.12 -4.19
N ILE A 123 3.53 6.14 -5.00
CA ILE A 123 4.87 6.29 -5.58
C ILE A 123 5.90 6.39 -4.46
N VAL A 124 7.12 5.92 -4.71
CA VAL A 124 8.19 5.99 -3.71
C VAL A 124 8.47 7.46 -3.38
N GLY A 125 8.44 7.79 -2.08
CA GLY A 125 8.64 9.14 -1.54
C GLY A 125 7.38 9.99 -1.38
N LEU A 126 6.21 9.57 -1.89
CA LEU A 126 4.99 10.40 -1.79
C LEU A 126 4.51 10.61 -0.35
N THR A 127 4.74 9.60 0.48
CA THR A 127 4.52 9.62 1.92
C THR A 127 5.88 9.53 2.59
N SER A 128 6.11 10.37 3.60
CA SER A 128 7.39 10.36 4.31
C SER A 128 7.70 9.01 4.95
N ARG A 129 8.96 8.62 4.80
CA ARG A 129 9.56 7.41 5.35
C ARG A 129 10.37 7.69 6.61
N ALA A 130 10.40 8.94 7.07
CA ALA A 130 11.15 9.32 8.25
C ALA A 130 10.69 8.53 9.49
N ARG A 131 11.67 7.92 10.18
CA ARG A 131 11.47 7.12 11.42
C ARG A 131 10.61 5.87 11.24
N VAL A 132 10.51 5.38 10.02
CA VAL A 132 10.04 4.03 9.68
C VAL A 132 11.29 3.14 9.52
N ILE A 133 11.24 1.89 9.97
CA ILE A 133 12.31 0.93 9.68
C ILE A 133 12.12 0.39 8.26
N HIS A 134 13.17 0.54 7.46
CA HIS A 134 13.22 0.23 6.03
C HIS A 134 14.07 -1.00 5.76
N ILE A 135 13.73 -1.73 4.70
CA ILE A 135 14.65 -2.64 4.03
C ILE A 135 15.57 -1.83 3.09
N THR A 136 15.01 -0.92 2.30
CA THR A 136 15.78 -0.14 1.32
C THR A 136 15.16 1.23 1.03
N ALA A 137 15.99 2.26 1.11
CA ALA A 137 15.60 3.63 0.79
C ALA A 137 15.16 3.83 -0.68
N LYS A 138 15.49 2.90 -1.59
CA LYS A 138 15.14 3.01 -3.02
C LYS A 138 13.72 2.56 -3.34
N GLN A 139 13.15 1.64 -2.57
CA GLN A 139 11.87 0.99 -2.92
C GLN A 139 10.81 1.16 -1.83
N ASP A 140 11.22 1.38 -0.57
CA ASP A 140 10.27 1.45 0.52
C ASP A 140 9.29 2.61 0.36
N THR A 141 8.03 2.32 0.65
CA THR A 141 6.90 3.25 0.66
C THR A 141 5.90 2.85 1.74
N ILE A 142 5.11 3.82 2.22
CA ILE A 142 4.07 3.60 3.23
C ILE A 142 2.73 3.90 2.57
N GLY A 143 1.76 3.03 2.77
CA GLY A 143 0.48 3.14 2.08
C GLY A 143 -0.71 2.76 2.95
N PRO A 144 -1.90 3.32 2.66
CA PRO A 144 -3.11 3.00 3.38
C PRO A 144 -3.71 1.66 2.96
N ILE A 145 -4.32 1.02 3.95
CA ILE A 145 -5.03 -0.25 3.86
C ILE A 145 -6.41 -0.04 4.51
N SER A 146 -7.48 -0.41 3.82
CA SER A 146 -8.85 -0.19 4.30
C SER A 146 -9.86 -1.11 3.61
N ARG A 147 -11.14 -1.06 4.01
CA ARG A 147 -12.21 -1.82 3.34
C ARG A 147 -12.70 -1.15 2.06
N THR A 148 -12.53 0.17 1.92
CA THR A 148 -13.07 0.93 0.79
C THR A 148 -12.00 1.79 0.12
N ILE A 149 -12.11 2.00 -1.20
CA ILE A 149 -11.18 2.88 -1.92
C ILE A 149 -11.25 4.31 -1.37
N SER A 150 -12.46 4.74 -0.98
CA SER A 150 -12.66 6.05 -0.37
C SER A 150 -11.79 6.20 0.88
N ASP A 151 -11.95 5.32 1.88
CA ASP A 151 -11.20 5.42 3.14
C ASP A 151 -9.68 5.40 2.90
N ALA A 152 -9.20 4.54 1.99
CA ALA A 152 -7.78 4.52 1.62
C ALA A 152 -7.32 5.87 1.04
N VAL A 153 -8.12 6.51 0.19
CA VAL A 153 -7.80 7.83 -0.39
C VAL A 153 -7.84 8.95 0.65
N TYR A 154 -8.80 8.94 1.58
CA TYR A 154 -8.83 9.91 2.68
C TYR A 154 -7.58 9.79 3.57
N VAL A 155 -7.16 8.56 3.88
CA VAL A 155 -5.94 8.34 4.65
C VAL A 155 -4.70 8.75 3.85
N LEU A 156 -4.63 8.42 2.55
CA LEU A 156 -3.53 8.84 1.68
C LEU A 156 -3.38 10.36 1.71
N GLU A 157 -4.48 11.09 1.48
CA GLU A 157 -4.49 12.55 1.46
C GLU A 157 -4.03 13.17 2.79
N ALA A 158 -4.29 12.50 3.92
CA ALA A 158 -3.81 12.96 5.22
C ALA A 158 -2.29 12.78 5.41
N ILE A 159 -1.65 11.83 4.73
CA ILE A 159 -0.24 11.45 4.98
C ILE A 159 0.75 11.87 3.88
N VAL A 160 0.27 12.21 2.69
CA VAL A 160 1.11 12.73 1.60
C VAL A 160 1.62 14.12 1.93
N ASP A 161 2.94 14.31 1.79
CA ASP A 161 3.58 15.62 1.93
C ASP A 161 5.06 15.54 1.55
N PHE A 162 5.64 16.72 1.34
CA PHE A 162 7.08 16.89 1.38
C PHE A 162 7.60 16.80 2.83
N ASP A 163 8.74 16.13 3.03
CA ASP A 163 9.41 16.03 4.33
C ASP A 163 10.92 16.18 4.14
N TYR A 164 11.50 17.22 4.75
CA TYR A 164 12.94 17.48 4.74
C TYR A 164 13.77 16.33 5.34
N ASN A 165 13.17 15.47 6.16
CA ASN A 165 13.83 14.30 6.74
C ASN A 165 13.76 13.05 5.84
N ASP A 166 13.12 13.14 4.67
CA ASP A 166 13.05 12.08 3.67
C ASP A 166 13.35 12.63 2.27
N GLN A 167 14.58 12.42 1.80
CA GLN A 167 15.05 12.94 0.52
C GLN A 167 14.20 12.50 -0.68
N ALA A 168 13.56 11.32 -0.66
CA ALA A 168 12.73 10.92 -1.80
C ALA A 168 11.45 11.72 -1.92
N SER A 169 11.00 12.39 -0.85
CA SER A 169 9.81 13.23 -0.88
C SER A 169 9.99 14.47 -1.77
N LYS A 170 11.23 14.92 -1.99
CA LYS A 170 11.52 16.12 -2.80
C LYS A 170 11.03 16.01 -4.23
N GLU A 171 11.27 14.88 -4.87
CA GLU A 171 10.81 14.64 -6.25
C GLU A 171 9.38 14.12 -6.28
N ALA A 172 8.99 13.32 -5.28
CA ALA A 172 7.65 12.74 -5.23
C ALA A 172 6.55 13.77 -4.95
N SER A 173 6.84 14.85 -4.20
CA SER A 173 5.87 15.90 -3.88
C SER A 173 5.31 16.62 -5.11
N LYS A 174 6.06 16.64 -6.23
CA LYS A 174 5.62 17.17 -7.53
C LYS A 174 4.40 16.44 -8.10
N TYR A 175 4.17 15.20 -7.66
CA TYR A 175 3.03 14.39 -8.08
C TYR A 175 1.83 14.49 -7.14
N ILE A 176 1.89 15.32 -6.09
CA ILE A 176 0.73 15.61 -5.26
C ILE A 176 -0.21 16.53 -6.05
N PRO A 177 -1.44 16.10 -6.38
CA PRO A 177 -2.34 16.86 -7.22
C PRO A 177 -2.85 18.11 -6.50
N HIS A 178 -2.91 19.23 -7.22
CA HIS A 178 -3.62 20.42 -6.77
C HIS A 178 -5.10 20.06 -6.50
N GLY A 179 -5.59 20.34 -5.30
CA GLY A 179 -6.96 19.96 -4.87
C GLY A 179 -7.08 18.59 -4.20
N GLY A 180 -5.97 17.85 -4.03
CA GLY A 180 -5.95 16.58 -3.28
C GLY A 180 -6.39 15.36 -4.10
N TYR A 181 -6.39 14.18 -3.49
CA TYR A 181 -6.73 12.93 -4.16
C TYR A 181 -8.23 12.63 -4.15
N LYS A 182 -8.98 13.18 -3.19
CA LYS A 182 -10.44 12.97 -3.09
C LYS A 182 -11.19 13.40 -4.34
N GLN A 183 -10.68 14.39 -5.08
CA GLN A 183 -11.30 14.87 -6.33
C GLN A 183 -11.45 13.78 -7.40
N TYR A 184 -10.67 12.69 -7.31
CA TYR A 184 -10.72 11.57 -8.25
C TYR A 184 -11.69 10.45 -7.84
N LEU A 185 -12.31 10.54 -6.65
CA LEU A 185 -13.35 9.61 -6.20
C LEU A 185 -14.69 9.88 -6.91
N LYS A 186 -14.77 9.51 -8.19
CA LYS A 186 -15.96 9.69 -9.03
C LYS A 186 -16.58 8.34 -9.39
N THR A 187 -17.89 8.20 -9.23
CA THR A 187 -18.64 6.97 -9.57
C THR A 187 -18.48 6.59 -11.05
N ASN A 188 -18.41 7.58 -11.93
CA ASN A 188 -18.19 7.43 -13.37
C ASN A 188 -16.73 7.64 -13.80
N GLY A 189 -15.77 7.66 -12.86
CA GLY A 189 -14.36 7.99 -13.13
C GLY A 189 -13.65 7.03 -14.09
N ARG A 190 -14.22 5.85 -14.35
CA ARG A 190 -13.72 4.86 -15.32
C ARG A 190 -14.18 5.12 -16.76
N LYS A 191 -15.21 5.95 -16.97
CA LYS A 191 -15.76 6.18 -18.32
C LYS A 191 -14.68 6.82 -19.20
N GLY A 192 -14.41 6.17 -20.35
CA GLY A 192 -13.36 6.61 -21.29
C GLY A 192 -11.93 6.21 -20.92
N LYS A 193 -11.72 5.50 -19.80
CA LYS A 193 -10.39 5.00 -19.41
C LYS A 193 -10.02 3.73 -20.16
N ARG A 194 -8.78 3.67 -20.64
CA ARG A 194 -8.19 2.53 -21.35
C ARG A 194 -7.38 1.69 -20.36
N ILE A 195 -7.93 0.55 -19.96
CA ILE A 195 -7.31 -0.34 -18.97
C ILE A 195 -6.81 -1.60 -19.67
N GLY A 196 -5.51 -1.84 -19.64
CA GLY A 196 -4.89 -3.02 -20.24
C GLY A 196 -4.91 -4.22 -19.29
N ILE A 197 -5.46 -5.36 -19.71
CA ILE A 197 -5.45 -6.60 -18.92
C ILE A 197 -4.22 -7.42 -19.28
N VAL A 198 -3.30 -7.59 -18.33
CA VAL A 198 -2.11 -8.42 -18.53
C VAL A 198 -2.42 -9.84 -18.07
N ARG A 199 -2.64 -10.74 -19.04
CA ARG A 199 -2.98 -12.15 -18.78
C ARG A 199 -1.74 -13.02 -18.57
N ASN A 200 -0.71 -12.80 -19.39
CA ASN A 200 0.58 -13.49 -19.31
C ASN A 200 1.66 -12.44 -19.02
N PRO A 201 2.08 -12.26 -17.76
CA PRO A 201 3.13 -11.30 -17.45
C PRO A 201 4.46 -11.81 -18.03
N PHE A 202 5.09 -10.99 -18.89
CA PHE A 202 6.41 -11.29 -19.47
C PHE A 202 7.58 -11.07 -18.48
N PHE A 203 7.27 -10.78 -17.21
CA PHE A 203 8.24 -10.49 -16.17
C PHE A 203 8.69 -11.78 -15.50
N THR A 204 9.71 -12.42 -16.06
CA THR A 204 10.30 -13.63 -15.47
C THR A 204 11.34 -13.25 -14.41
N SER A 205 11.49 -14.12 -13.41
CA SER A 205 12.54 -14.05 -12.39
C SER A 205 13.91 -14.34 -13.02
N GLY A 206 14.54 -13.33 -13.65
CA GLY A 206 15.84 -13.45 -14.31
C GLY A 206 16.88 -12.40 -13.85
N SER A 207 18.14 -12.59 -14.27
CA SER A 207 19.30 -11.74 -13.94
C SER A 207 19.18 -10.29 -14.47
N GLY A 208 19.96 -9.37 -13.87
CA GLY A 208 19.71 -7.92 -13.81
C GLY A 208 19.37 -7.14 -15.10
N ALA A 209 19.75 -7.62 -16.28
CA ALA A 209 19.36 -6.98 -17.55
C ALA A 209 17.85 -7.09 -17.84
N LEU A 210 17.21 -8.19 -17.42
CA LEU A 210 15.76 -8.40 -17.55
C LEU A 210 14.93 -7.47 -16.63
N GLN A 211 15.49 -7.03 -15.49
CA GLN A 211 14.82 -6.13 -14.56
C GLN A 211 14.74 -4.68 -15.09
N ILE A 212 15.77 -4.21 -15.78
CA ILE A 212 15.76 -2.87 -16.40
C ILE A 212 14.79 -2.86 -17.59
N GLN A 213 14.78 -3.92 -18.41
CA GLN A 213 13.81 -4.07 -19.50
C GLN A 213 12.36 -4.17 -19.00
N THR A 214 12.16 -4.68 -17.78
CA THR A 214 10.84 -4.80 -17.14
C THR A 214 10.23 -3.44 -16.79
N PHE A 215 11.02 -2.51 -16.23
CA PHE A 215 10.59 -1.13 -15.96
C PHE A 215 10.24 -0.37 -17.25
N TYR A 216 11.18 -0.35 -18.19
CA TYR A 216 10.98 0.34 -19.47
C TYR A 216 9.86 -0.30 -20.27
N GLY A 217 9.71 -1.62 -20.20
CA GLY A 217 8.61 -2.37 -20.80
C GLY A 217 7.26 -1.91 -20.27
N PHE A 218 7.10 -1.76 -18.96
CA PHE A 218 5.87 -1.26 -18.37
C PHE A 218 5.48 0.15 -18.84
N GLU A 219 6.40 1.12 -18.72
CA GLU A 219 6.10 2.48 -19.19
C GLU A 219 5.84 2.52 -20.70
N LYS A 220 6.66 1.82 -21.47
CA LYS A 220 6.54 1.75 -22.92
C LYS A 220 5.20 1.15 -23.33
N LEU A 221 4.73 0.11 -22.64
CA LEU A 221 3.42 -0.49 -22.92
C LEU A 221 2.29 0.50 -22.63
N LEU A 222 2.28 1.16 -21.46
CA LEU A 222 1.28 2.18 -21.14
C LEU A 222 1.27 3.30 -22.18
N ARG A 223 2.44 3.82 -22.57
CA ARG A 223 2.57 4.91 -23.52
C ARG A 223 2.20 4.49 -24.95
N ASN A 224 2.73 3.37 -25.44
CA ASN A 224 2.50 2.91 -26.80
C ASN A 224 1.03 2.55 -27.05
N TYR A 225 0.41 1.86 -26.09
CA TYR A 225 -0.99 1.47 -26.19
C TYR A 225 -1.96 2.54 -25.65
N LYS A 226 -1.44 3.70 -25.23
CA LYS A 226 -2.21 4.81 -24.65
C LYS A 226 -3.16 4.32 -23.54
N LEU A 227 -2.63 3.54 -22.61
CA LEU A 227 -3.37 3.00 -21.49
C LEU A 227 -3.30 3.98 -20.30
N ASP A 228 -4.41 4.14 -19.58
CA ASP A 228 -4.45 4.87 -18.31
C ASP A 228 -3.92 4.01 -17.16
N ALA A 229 -4.14 2.70 -17.22
CA ALA A 229 -3.66 1.74 -16.24
C ALA A 229 -3.51 0.36 -16.87
N TRP A 230 -2.69 -0.48 -16.24
CA TRP A 230 -2.75 -1.92 -16.46
C TRP A 230 -3.34 -2.64 -15.24
N VAL A 231 -3.77 -3.87 -15.45
CA VAL A 231 -4.41 -4.66 -14.41
C VAL A 231 -4.02 -6.13 -14.49
N THR A 232 -3.75 -6.75 -13.34
CA THR A 232 -3.52 -8.20 -13.22
C THR A 232 -4.37 -8.78 -12.08
N PRO A 233 -4.80 -10.04 -12.19
CA PRO A 233 -5.19 -10.81 -11.01
C PRO A 233 -3.98 -10.99 -10.10
N GLY A 234 -4.16 -10.74 -8.81
CA GLY A 234 -3.09 -10.80 -7.82
C GLY A 234 -1.91 -9.85 -8.11
N SER A 235 -0.76 -10.22 -7.57
CA SER A 235 0.37 -9.31 -7.31
C SER A 235 1.68 -9.73 -7.98
N ASN A 236 1.61 -10.66 -8.94
CA ASN A 236 2.77 -11.26 -9.62
C ASN A 236 3.66 -10.29 -10.43
N VAL A 237 3.30 -9.00 -10.52
CA VAL A 237 4.08 -7.97 -11.25
C VAL A 237 4.43 -6.75 -10.38
N ASP A 238 4.30 -6.87 -9.06
CA ASP A 238 4.54 -5.75 -8.14
C ASP A 238 6.00 -5.28 -8.11
N ARG A 239 6.93 -6.17 -8.49
CA ARG A 239 8.36 -5.85 -8.60
C ARG A 239 8.63 -4.70 -9.56
N VAL A 240 7.84 -4.56 -10.62
CA VAL A 240 7.91 -3.44 -11.56
C VAL A 240 7.60 -2.12 -10.86
N LEU A 241 6.58 -2.12 -10.00
CA LEU A 241 6.17 -0.94 -9.25
C LEU A 241 7.16 -0.59 -8.14
N ALA A 242 7.74 -1.61 -7.52
CA ALA A 242 8.76 -1.46 -6.51
C ALA A 242 10.02 -0.81 -7.09
N ILE A 243 10.57 -1.39 -8.16
CA ILE A 243 11.79 -0.89 -8.82
C ILE A 243 11.54 0.48 -9.47
N GLY A 244 10.42 0.64 -10.17
CA GLY A 244 10.09 1.90 -10.85
C GLY A 244 9.58 3.00 -9.94
N GLY A 245 9.21 2.67 -8.70
CA GLY A 245 8.55 3.57 -7.77
C GLY A 245 7.17 4.04 -8.25
N PHE A 246 6.45 3.22 -9.01
CA PHE A 246 5.11 3.52 -9.53
C PHE A 246 4.01 3.28 -8.51
N PRO A 247 2.82 3.87 -8.65
CA PRO A 247 1.71 3.58 -7.76
C PRO A 247 1.02 2.27 -8.14
N GLY A 248 0.39 1.63 -7.14
CA GLY A 248 -0.46 0.47 -7.33
C GLY A 248 -1.66 0.50 -6.38
N ILE A 249 -2.80 0.00 -6.83
CA ILE A 249 -4.03 -0.09 -6.03
C ILE A 249 -4.57 -1.50 -6.17
N ASN A 250 -4.55 -2.26 -5.07
CA ASN A 250 -5.25 -3.53 -4.99
C ASN A 250 -6.70 -3.28 -4.59
N VAL A 251 -7.64 -3.93 -5.27
CA VAL A 251 -9.05 -3.99 -4.90
C VAL A 251 -9.51 -5.45 -4.77
N PRO A 252 -10.41 -5.77 -3.84
CA PRO A 252 -11.02 -7.10 -3.76
C PRO A 252 -11.73 -7.47 -5.06
N ALA A 253 -11.55 -8.69 -5.54
CA ALA A 253 -12.14 -9.17 -6.80
C ALA A 253 -12.99 -10.43 -6.64
N GLY A 254 -12.78 -11.21 -5.58
CA GLY A 254 -13.60 -12.36 -5.27
C GLY A 254 -12.89 -13.35 -4.35
N TYR A 255 -13.40 -14.57 -4.37
CA TYR A 255 -12.91 -15.70 -3.59
C TYR A 255 -12.75 -16.90 -4.52
N ASP A 256 -11.73 -17.71 -4.27
CA ASP A 256 -11.58 -18.98 -4.97
C ASP A 256 -12.57 -20.04 -4.46
N LYS A 257 -12.55 -21.24 -5.04
CA LYS A 257 -13.41 -22.37 -4.65
C LYS A 257 -13.25 -22.82 -3.18
N ASN A 258 -12.15 -22.45 -2.52
CA ASN A 258 -11.87 -22.77 -1.13
C ASN A 258 -12.19 -21.60 -0.18
N GLY A 259 -12.74 -20.49 -0.71
CA GLY A 259 -13.02 -19.28 0.05
C GLY A 259 -11.80 -18.38 0.26
N VAL A 260 -10.66 -18.65 -0.39
CA VAL A 260 -9.47 -17.81 -0.26
C VAL A 260 -9.66 -16.54 -1.09
N PRO A 261 -9.51 -15.34 -0.50
CA PRO A 261 -9.68 -14.10 -1.24
C PRO A 261 -8.61 -13.90 -2.31
N PHE A 262 -9.00 -13.26 -3.40
CA PHE A 262 -8.06 -12.68 -4.35
C PHE A 262 -8.49 -11.27 -4.77
N GLY A 263 -7.49 -10.45 -5.04
CA GLY A 263 -7.66 -9.09 -5.53
C GLY A 263 -7.23 -8.93 -6.98
N ILE A 264 -7.57 -7.77 -7.51
CA ILE A 264 -7.09 -7.27 -8.78
C ILE A 264 -6.31 -5.98 -8.50
N THR A 265 -5.11 -5.89 -9.07
CA THR A 265 -4.22 -4.76 -8.83
C THR A 265 -4.13 -3.87 -10.06
N PHE A 266 -4.60 -2.63 -9.92
CA PHE A 266 -4.42 -1.55 -10.87
C PHE A 266 -3.05 -0.92 -10.67
N ARG A 267 -2.35 -0.61 -11.74
CA ARG A 267 -1.09 0.13 -11.62
C ARG A 267 -0.94 1.16 -12.73
N GLY A 268 -0.38 2.29 -12.37
CA GLY A 268 -0.33 3.49 -13.20
C GLY A 268 1.08 4.04 -13.32
N LEU A 269 1.21 5.19 -13.97
CA LEU A 269 2.45 5.94 -14.03
C LEU A 269 2.55 6.86 -12.81
N LYS A 270 3.71 7.50 -12.63
CA LYS A 270 3.83 8.55 -11.60
C LYS A 270 2.97 9.74 -12.01
N GLY A 271 2.12 10.21 -11.09
CA GLY A 271 1.21 11.33 -11.34
C GLY A 271 -0.06 11.02 -12.13
N SER A 272 -0.33 9.74 -12.43
CA SER A 272 -1.57 9.30 -13.07
C SER A 272 -2.72 9.11 -12.09
#